data_AF-A0AAJ1Q980-F1
#
_entry.id   AF-A0AAJ1Q980-F1
#
_cell.length_a   1.000
_cell.length_b   1.000
_cell.length_c   1.000
_cell.angle_alpha   90.00
_cell.angle_beta   90.00
_cell.angle_gamma   90.00
#
_symmetry.space_group_name_H-M   'P 1'
#
loop_
_entity.id
_entity.type
_entity.pdbx_description
1 polymer ?
#
loop_
_entity_poly.entity_id
_entity_poly.type
_entity_poly.pdbx_seq_one_letter_code
_entity_poly.pdbx_strand_id
1 'polypeptide(L)'
;MKRYCDACRHYCDEAAMFCPTCGQYTMATEVERIAPEGDVIYPLSHYQLSYKDTYLYVMNKFMDTDGRASRREFLQFLLLWHVCIVGLLAFFYAITAIFQTGPYLIGLGGFLTAILCLVSLLPLGSLCVRRLHDTGRGSMSLLLFLIPFIGPLILLALLCQKGQPQDNQYGGALQHIVIDKRLASIMKVSPTSSSLTTRVLIVVLVSIVCIFGFSLRTMGPENEVFPSGWFTNAIVGEGSEEAARASVQGYFDAVNNKDYDKAFTYVMNRVRANPVEKQKWLIAMQQGTKVDMVTLDVARLSRSGSLKRIVFEADLQTTKVGEGMVEAKPMKRYISLIEENGAWHIEGFYKHLPDDDN
;
A
#
# COMPACT_ATOMS: atom_id res chain seq x y z
N MET A 1 -10.14 -40.95 19.71
CA MET A 1 -10.12 -40.02 20.85
C MET A 1 -9.50 -40.66 22.09
N LYS A 2 -8.18 -40.60 22.28
CA LYS A 2 -7.60 -41.03 23.57
C LYS A 2 -8.02 -40.07 24.69
N ARG A 3 -8.13 -40.55 25.93
CA ARG A 3 -8.44 -39.69 27.08
C ARG A 3 -7.15 -39.33 27.82
N TYR A 4 -7.06 -38.12 28.33
CA TYR A 4 -5.89 -37.58 29.02
C TYR A 4 -6.22 -37.29 30.49
N CYS A 5 -5.32 -37.64 31.40
CA CYS A 5 -5.44 -37.30 32.81
C CYS A 5 -4.53 -36.12 33.16
N ASP A 6 -5.11 -34.97 33.53
CA ASP A 6 -4.36 -33.76 33.86
C ASP A 6 -3.54 -33.89 35.15
N ALA A 7 -4.05 -34.64 36.12
CA ALA A 7 -3.38 -34.83 37.41
C ALA A 7 -2.09 -35.64 37.29
N CYS A 8 -2.09 -36.64 36.41
CA CYS A 8 -1.02 -37.63 36.31
C CYS A 8 -0.25 -37.53 35.00
N ARG A 9 -0.68 -36.63 34.11
CA ARG A 9 -0.10 -36.34 32.80
C ARG A 9 0.09 -37.57 31.92
N HIS A 10 -0.81 -38.55 32.07
CA HIS A 10 -0.79 -39.80 31.31
C HIS A 10 -2.05 -39.96 30.47
N TYR A 11 -1.88 -40.52 29.27
CA TYR A 11 -3.00 -40.92 28.44
C TYR A 11 -3.58 -42.25 28.93
N CYS A 12 -4.90 -42.30 29.00
CA CYS A 12 -5.69 -43.44 29.38
C CYS A 12 -6.38 -44.02 28.13
N ASP A 13 -6.85 -45.27 28.26
CA ASP A 13 -7.63 -45.90 27.21
C ASP A 13 -8.87 -45.08 26.84
N GLU A 14 -9.33 -45.26 25.60
CA GLU A 14 -10.46 -44.55 25.02
C GLU A 14 -11.74 -44.64 25.87
N ALA A 15 -11.94 -45.80 26.52
CA ALA A 15 -13.08 -46.07 27.38
C ALA A 15 -12.89 -45.62 28.83
N ALA A 16 -11.67 -45.26 29.25
CA ALA A 16 -11.34 -45.01 30.65
C ALA A 16 -11.75 -43.61 31.09
N MET A 17 -13.00 -43.43 31.53
CA MET A 17 -13.50 -42.17 32.12
C MET A 17 -12.71 -41.70 33.35
N PHE A 18 -12.03 -42.62 34.03
CA PHE A 18 -11.20 -42.35 35.20
C PHE A 18 -9.80 -42.92 34.97
N CYS A 19 -8.78 -42.18 35.42
CA CYS A 19 -7.39 -42.56 35.26
C CYS A 19 -7.07 -43.77 36.14
N PRO A 20 -6.58 -44.90 35.59
CA PRO A 20 -6.28 -46.09 36.37
C PRO A 20 -5.12 -45.89 37.37
N THR A 21 -4.27 -44.87 37.14
CA THR A 21 -3.12 -44.59 37.99
C THR A 21 -3.47 -43.74 39.21
N CYS A 22 -4.45 -42.84 39.10
CA CYS A 22 -4.71 -41.85 40.15
C CYS A 22 -6.18 -41.50 40.39
N GLY A 23 -7.12 -42.15 39.71
CA GLY A 23 -8.56 -42.04 39.96
C GLY A 23 -9.23 -40.73 39.51
N GLN A 24 -8.48 -39.75 39.01
CA GLN A 24 -9.02 -38.51 38.46
C GLN A 24 -9.77 -38.72 37.14
N TYR A 25 -10.73 -37.84 36.83
CA TYR A 25 -11.48 -37.93 35.58
C TYR A 25 -10.59 -37.59 34.37
N THR A 26 -10.85 -38.23 33.24
CA THR A 26 -10.04 -38.06 32.02
C THR A 26 -10.76 -37.23 30.97
N MET A 27 -10.03 -36.33 30.33
CA MET A 27 -10.54 -35.43 29.29
C MET A 27 -10.31 -36.06 27.91
N ALA A 28 -11.31 -36.01 27.03
CA ALA A 28 -11.12 -36.51 25.67
C ALA A 28 -10.21 -35.56 24.89
N THR A 29 -9.07 -36.06 24.42
CA THR A 29 -8.11 -35.27 23.65
C THR A 29 -7.83 -35.96 22.32
N GLU A 30 -7.88 -35.20 21.24
CA GLU A 30 -7.52 -35.67 19.92
C GLU A 30 -5.99 -35.77 19.81
N VAL A 31 -5.44 -36.95 20.11
CA VAL A 31 -4.01 -37.23 19.99
C VAL A 31 -3.73 -37.71 18.58
N GLU A 32 -3.20 -36.83 17.72
CA GLU A 32 -2.65 -37.21 16.42
C GLU A 32 -1.33 -37.95 16.61
N ARG A 33 -1.43 -39.26 16.86
CA ARG A 33 -0.35 -40.28 16.93
C ARG A 33 0.55 -40.18 18.17
N ILE A 34 1.00 -41.35 18.64
CA ILE A 34 2.02 -41.48 19.68
C ILE A 34 3.33 -41.77 18.94
N ALA A 35 4.41 -41.06 19.26
CA ALA A 35 5.72 -41.41 18.73
C ALA A 35 6.12 -42.80 19.25
N PRO A 36 6.87 -43.62 18.48
CA PRO A 36 7.16 -45.01 18.86
C PRO A 36 7.86 -45.20 20.22
N GLU A 37 8.37 -44.14 20.85
CA GLU A 37 9.04 -44.13 22.17
C GLU A 37 8.17 -43.62 23.34
N GLY A 38 6.87 -43.38 23.14
CA GLY A 38 5.99 -42.93 24.24
C GLY A 38 5.96 -41.42 24.46
N ASP A 39 6.60 -40.63 23.58
CA ASP A 39 6.47 -39.17 23.57
C ASP A 39 5.06 -38.75 23.10
N VAL A 40 4.46 -37.84 23.85
CA VAL A 40 3.16 -37.22 23.54
C VAL A 40 3.30 -36.29 22.34
N ILE A 41 2.59 -36.58 21.25
CA ILE A 41 2.47 -35.66 20.12
C ILE A 41 1.27 -34.74 20.37
N TYR A 42 1.53 -33.44 20.44
CA TYR A 42 0.50 -32.42 20.59
C TYR A 42 -0.11 -32.08 19.22
N PRO A 43 -1.24 -31.37 19.17
CA PRO A 43 -1.68 -30.75 17.92
C PRO A 43 -0.60 -29.81 17.35
N LEU A 44 -0.54 -29.67 16.02
CA LEU A 44 0.47 -28.86 15.31
C LEU A 44 0.59 -27.41 15.82
N SER A 45 -0.49 -26.85 16.39
CA SER A 45 -0.52 -25.51 16.99
C SER A 45 0.48 -25.32 18.14
N HIS A 46 0.88 -26.40 18.82
CA HIS A 46 1.83 -26.34 19.93
C HIS A 46 3.29 -26.29 19.47
N TYR A 47 3.57 -26.61 18.20
CA TYR A 47 4.93 -26.68 17.66
C TYR A 47 5.33 -25.40 16.92
N GLN A 48 6.63 -25.11 16.94
CA GLN A 48 7.23 -24.01 16.20
C GLN A 48 7.53 -24.44 14.76
N LEU A 49 6.53 -24.33 13.89
CA LEU A 49 6.64 -24.72 12.49
C LEU A 49 7.66 -23.89 11.69
N SER A 50 8.14 -24.48 10.59
CA SER A 50 8.93 -23.79 9.57
C SER A 50 8.05 -22.84 8.76
N TYR A 51 8.61 -21.86 8.05
CA TYR A 51 7.82 -20.93 7.22
C TYR A 51 6.88 -21.64 6.23
N LYS A 52 7.40 -22.68 5.56
CA LYS A 52 6.63 -23.50 4.62
C LYS A 52 5.48 -24.20 5.33
N ASP A 53 5.78 -24.88 6.44
CA ASP A 53 4.78 -25.68 7.15
C ASP A 53 3.75 -24.79 7.85
N THR A 54 4.14 -23.63 8.37
CA THR A 54 3.23 -22.59 8.88
C THR A 54 2.27 -22.14 7.78
N TYR A 55 2.76 -21.86 6.57
CA TYR A 55 1.91 -21.45 5.46
C TYR A 55 0.90 -22.54 5.07
N LEU A 56 1.38 -23.78 4.91
CA LEU A 56 0.51 -24.92 4.58
C LEU A 56 -0.52 -25.18 5.68
N TYR A 57 -0.12 -25.08 6.95
CA TYR A 57 -1.02 -25.24 8.10
C TYR A 57 -2.12 -24.18 8.11
N VAL A 58 -1.78 -22.90 7.93
CA VAL A 58 -2.76 -21.82 7.88
C VAL A 58 -3.69 -21.95 6.67
N MET A 59 -3.16 -22.33 5.51
CA MET A 59 -3.98 -22.55 4.31
C MET A 59 -4.90 -23.77 4.43
N ASN A 60 -4.48 -24.83 5.14
CA ASN A 60 -5.35 -25.95 5.46
C ASN A 60 -6.47 -25.57 6.44
N LYS A 61 -6.21 -24.59 7.33
CA LYS A 61 -7.21 -23.97 8.22
C LYS A 61 -7.85 -22.73 7.60
N PHE A 62 -8.20 -22.81 6.32
CA PHE A 62 -8.61 -21.66 5.49
C PHE A 62 -9.72 -20.78 6.10
N MET A 63 -10.72 -21.39 6.74
CA MET A 63 -11.83 -20.70 7.44
C MET A 63 -12.04 -21.20 8.86
N ASP A 64 -11.13 -22.02 9.37
CA ASP A 64 -11.24 -22.59 10.72
C ASP A 64 -10.73 -21.58 11.75
N THR A 65 -11.65 -21.07 12.58
CA THR A 65 -11.35 -20.09 13.65
C THR A 65 -11.09 -20.75 15.00
N ASP A 66 -11.16 -22.08 15.08
CA ASP A 66 -11.10 -22.78 16.35
C ASP A 66 -9.65 -22.93 16.84
N GLY A 67 -9.50 -22.85 18.15
CA GLY A 67 -8.22 -22.93 18.82
C GLY A 67 -7.47 -21.60 18.91
N ARG A 68 -6.16 -21.72 19.11
CA ARG A 68 -5.23 -20.62 19.38
C ARG A 68 -4.10 -20.63 18.36
N ALA A 69 -3.67 -19.44 17.92
CA ALA A 69 -2.51 -19.27 17.06
C ALA A 69 -1.41 -18.49 17.80
N SER A 70 -0.18 -18.97 17.71
CA SER A 70 0.94 -18.32 18.39
C SER A 70 1.35 -17.02 17.71
N ARG A 71 1.97 -16.10 18.46
CA ARG A 71 2.58 -14.89 17.88
C ARG A 71 3.59 -15.21 16.77
N ARG A 72 4.35 -16.30 16.93
CA ARG A 72 5.36 -16.74 15.95
C ARG A 72 4.68 -17.20 14.65
N GLU A 73 3.66 -18.05 14.75
CA GLU A 73 2.86 -18.52 13.60
C GLU A 73 2.28 -17.33 12.83
N PHE A 74 1.67 -16.38 13.54
CA PHE A 74 1.10 -15.17 12.96
C PHE A 74 2.13 -14.33 12.20
N LEU A 75 3.26 -14.00 12.83
CA LEU A 75 4.31 -13.19 12.22
C LEU A 75 5.03 -13.90 11.08
N GLN A 76 5.24 -15.22 11.17
CA GLN A 76 5.84 -16.00 10.09
C GLN A 76 4.94 -16.02 8.84
N PHE A 77 3.64 -16.25 9.02
CA PHE A 77 2.68 -16.22 7.93
C PHE A 77 2.63 -14.84 7.27
N LEU A 78 2.50 -13.78 8.08
CA LEU A 78 2.51 -12.40 7.58
C LEU A 78 3.79 -12.06 6.82
N LEU A 79 4.95 -12.39 7.37
CA LEU A 79 6.24 -12.09 6.73
C LEU A 79 6.35 -12.80 5.37
N LEU A 80 6.01 -14.10 5.31
CA LEU A 80 6.08 -14.86 4.07
C LEU A 80 5.08 -14.31 3.03
N TRP A 81 3.85 -14.02 3.46
CA TRP A 81 2.82 -13.43 2.60
C TRP A 81 3.28 -12.09 1.99
N HIS A 82 3.85 -11.19 2.80
CA HIS A 82 4.37 -9.92 2.31
C HIS A 82 5.55 -10.10 1.34
N VAL A 83 6.49 -11.00 1.64
CA VAL A 83 7.61 -11.31 0.75
C VAL A 83 7.11 -11.84 -0.60
N CYS A 84 6.10 -12.70 -0.61
CA CYS A 84 5.50 -13.22 -1.85
C CYS A 84 4.81 -12.11 -2.67
N ILE A 85 4.00 -11.26 -2.03
CA ILE A 85 3.28 -10.17 -2.70
C ILE A 85 4.27 -9.15 -3.30
N VAL A 86 5.20 -8.68 -2.48
CA VAL A 86 6.19 -7.67 -2.89
C VAL A 86 7.16 -8.26 -3.93
N GLY A 87 7.55 -9.52 -3.78
CA GLY A 87 8.38 -10.23 -4.76
C GLY A 87 7.69 -10.41 -6.11
N LEU A 88 6.39 -10.74 -6.13
CA LEU A 88 5.60 -10.87 -7.36
C LEU A 88 5.51 -9.53 -8.10
N LEU A 89 5.19 -8.46 -7.39
CA LEU A 89 5.14 -7.11 -7.96
C LEU A 89 6.50 -6.68 -8.51
N ALA A 90 7.58 -6.91 -7.75
CA ALA A 90 8.94 -6.60 -8.18
C ALA A 90 9.36 -7.39 -9.42
N PHE A 91 8.96 -8.65 -9.53
CA PHE A 91 9.23 -9.49 -10.69
C PHE A 91 8.57 -8.93 -11.96
N PHE A 92 7.28 -8.60 -11.92
CA PHE A 92 6.58 -8.03 -13.08
C PHE A 92 7.13 -6.66 -13.47
N TYR A 93 7.48 -5.84 -12.47
CA TYR A 93 8.11 -4.55 -12.70
C TYR A 93 9.49 -4.70 -13.38
N ALA A 94 10.33 -5.61 -12.88
CA ALA A 94 11.66 -5.87 -13.43
C ALA A 94 11.59 -6.37 -14.87
N ILE A 95 10.69 -7.30 -15.19
CA ILE A 95 10.50 -7.78 -16.57
C ILE A 95 10.03 -6.65 -17.48
N THR A 96 9.10 -5.80 -17.01
CA THR A 96 8.65 -4.64 -17.78
C THR A 96 9.80 -3.70 -18.10
N ALA A 97 10.68 -3.43 -17.12
CA ALA A 97 11.85 -2.60 -17.32
C ALA A 97 12.87 -3.20 -18.29
N ILE A 98 13.10 -4.52 -18.23
CA ILE A 98 14.08 -5.23 -19.09
C ILE A 98 13.60 -5.30 -20.54
N PHE A 99 12.34 -5.65 -20.76
CA PHE A 99 11.80 -5.92 -22.10
C PHE A 99 11.08 -4.71 -22.72
N GLN A 100 10.99 -3.59 -22.00
CA GLN A 100 10.30 -2.36 -22.43
C GLN A 100 8.88 -2.63 -22.96
N THR A 101 8.19 -3.59 -22.34
CA THR A 101 6.89 -4.14 -22.78
C THR A 101 5.69 -3.22 -22.51
N GLY A 102 5.92 -2.01 -22.01
CA GLY A 102 4.87 -1.05 -21.65
C GLY A 102 4.03 -1.48 -20.44
N PRO A 103 2.89 -0.83 -20.17
CA PRO A 103 2.14 -0.99 -18.91
C PRO A 103 1.44 -2.35 -18.75
N TYR A 104 1.34 -3.17 -19.80
CA TYR A 104 0.56 -4.41 -19.80
C TYR A 104 1.03 -5.44 -18.76
N LEU A 105 2.34 -5.64 -18.63
CA LEU A 105 2.89 -6.60 -17.65
C LEU A 105 2.77 -6.10 -16.21
N ILE A 106 2.86 -4.80 -15.98
CA ILE A 106 2.59 -4.19 -14.68
C ILE A 106 1.12 -4.39 -14.31
N GLY A 107 0.20 -4.16 -15.25
CA GLY A 107 -1.23 -4.41 -15.07
C GLY A 107 -1.53 -5.88 -14.74
N LEU A 108 -0.91 -6.83 -15.45
CA LEU A 108 -1.03 -8.26 -15.15
C LEU A 108 -0.50 -8.60 -13.74
N GLY A 109 0.66 -8.06 -13.36
CA GLY A 109 1.23 -8.24 -12.03
C GLY A 109 0.31 -7.70 -10.93
N GLY A 110 -0.28 -6.52 -11.13
CA GLY A 110 -1.27 -5.95 -10.23
C GLY A 110 -2.53 -6.81 -10.12
N PHE A 111 -3.05 -7.29 -11.23
CA PHE A 111 -4.24 -8.17 -11.28
C PHE A 111 -4.01 -9.49 -10.53
N LEU A 112 -2.90 -10.19 -10.79
CA LEU A 112 -2.56 -11.43 -10.08
C LEU A 112 -2.35 -11.22 -8.59
N THR A 113 -1.72 -10.10 -8.22
CA THR A 113 -1.53 -9.71 -6.81
C THR A 113 -2.88 -9.46 -6.14
N ALA A 114 -3.82 -8.79 -6.81
CA ALA A 114 -5.16 -8.55 -6.29
C ALA A 114 -5.93 -9.85 -6.02
N ILE A 115 -5.85 -10.83 -6.94
CA ILE A 115 -6.43 -12.16 -6.73
C ILE A 115 -5.79 -12.84 -5.52
N LEU A 116 -4.45 -12.83 -5.42
CA LEU A 116 -3.75 -13.46 -4.31
C LEU A 116 -4.13 -12.83 -2.96
N CYS A 117 -4.28 -11.50 -2.89
CA CYS A 117 -4.78 -10.80 -1.71
C CYS A 117 -6.20 -11.23 -1.35
N LEU A 118 -7.10 -11.34 -2.35
CA LEU A 118 -8.49 -11.73 -2.13
C LEU A 118 -8.60 -13.17 -1.59
N VAL A 119 -7.87 -14.11 -2.19
CA VAL A 119 -7.83 -15.51 -1.73
C VAL A 119 -7.22 -15.60 -0.33
N SER A 120 -6.21 -14.79 -0.03
CA SER A 120 -5.55 -14.79 1.27
C SER A 120 -6.36 -14.11 2.39
N LEU A 121 -7.42 -13.36 2.05
CA LEU A 121 -8.20 -12.60 3.02
C LEU A 121 -8.87 -13.52 4.06
N LEU A 122 -9.44 -14.64 3.61
CA LEU A 122 -10.10 -15.63 4.45
C LEU A 122 -9.15 -16.32 5.44
N PRO A 123 -8.03 -16.93 5.01
CA PRO A 123 -7.09 -17.58 5.92
C PRO A 123 -6.41 -16.56 6.85
N LEU A 124 -6.14 -15.33 6.37
CA LEU A 124 -5.62 -14.27 7.22
C LEU A 124 -6.64 -13.84 8.29
N GLY A 125 -7.91 -13.75 7.93
CA GLY A 125 -9.01 -13.49 8.85
C GLY A 125 -9.13 -14.56 9.92
N SER A 126 -9.17 -15.84 9.53
CA SER A 126 -9.16 -16.98 10.46
C SER A 126 -7.96 -16.94 11.41
N LEU A 127 -6.76 -16.69 10.87
CA LEU A 127 -5.53 -16.62 11.65
C LEU A 127 -5.56 -15.46 12.66
N CYS A 128 -6.05 -14.28 12.27
CA CYS A 128 -6.24 -13.15 13.17
C CYS A 128 -7.21 -13.49 14.32
N VAL A 129 -8.29 -14.22 14.04
CA VAL A 129 -9.24 -14.68 15.07
C VAL A 129 -8.56 -15.65 16.04
N ARG A 130 -7.90 -16.71 15.55
CA ARG A 130 -7.15 -17.66 16.40
C ARG A 130 -6.05 -16.95 17.21
N ARG A 131 -5.47 -15.88 16.65
CA ARG A 131 -4.47 -15.07 17.32
C ARG A 131 -5.05 -14.20 18.43
N LEU A 132 -6.25 -13.63 18.23
CA LEU A 132 -7.00 -12.90 19.26
C LEU A 132 -7.45 -13.84 20.38
N HIS A 133 -7.90 -15.05 20.03
CA HIS A 133 -8.23 -16.12 20.98
C HIS A 133 -7.05 -16.47 21.90
N ASP A 134 -5.81 -16.46 21.37
CA ASP A 134 -4.60 -16.68 22.17
C ASP A 134 -4.37 -15.58 23.24
N THR A 135 -4.90 -14.36 23.02
CA THR A 135 -4.90 -13.28 24.02
C THR A 135 -6.15 -13.26 24.91
N GLY A 136 -7.04 -14.26 24.78
CA GLY A 136 -8.30 -14.37 25.51
C GLY A 136 -9.40 -13.42 25.02
N ARG A 137 -9.29 -12.91 23.79
CA ARG A 137 -10.26 -11.99 23.19
C ARG A 137 -11.15 -12.72 22.20
N GLY A 138 -12.42 -12.33 22.13
CA GLY A 138 -13.36 -12.86 21.13
C GLY A 138 -13.14 -12.31 19.73
N SER A 139 -13.65 -13.05 18.74
CA SER A 139 -13.52 -12.76 17.30
C SER A 139 -14.10 -11.39 16.91
N MET A 140 -15.05 -10.86 17.67
CA MET A 140 -15.61 -9.51 17.49
C MET A 140 -14.54 -8.40 17.60
N SER A 141 -13.41 -8.66 18.27
CA SER A 141 -12.29 -7.71 18.32
C SER A 141 -11.70 -7.44 16.93
N LEU A 142 -11.92 -8.32 15.96
CA LEU A 142 -11.49 -8.11 14.57
C LEU A 142 -12.25 -6.97 13.89
N LEU A 143 -13.49 -6.67 14.32
CA LEU A 143 -14.30 -5.57 13.77
C LEU A 143 -13.68 -4.20 14.03
N LEU A 144 -12.70 -4.09 14.93
CA LEU A 144 -11.91 -2.88 15.10
C LEU A 144 -11.26 -2.45 13.78
N PHE A 145 -10.97 -3.38 12.86
CA PHE A 145 -10.44 -3.04 11.53
C PHE A 145 -11.36 -2.14 10.70
N LEU A 146 -12.69 -2.13 10.97
CA LEU A 146 -13.66 -1.28 10.28
C LEU A 146 -13.59 0.19 10.71
N ILE A 147 -12.93 0.50 11.83
CA ILE A 147 -12.71 1.88 12.27
C ILE A 147 -11.48 2.42 11.53
N PRO A 148 -11.63 3.39 10.61
CA PRO A 148 -10.51 3.86 9.81
C PRO A 148 -9.41 4.48 10.67
N PHE A 149 -8.15 4.34 10.22
CA PHE A 149 -6.92 4.83 10.87
C PHE A 149 -6.61 4.22 12.24
N ILE A 150 -7.44 4.46 13.25
CA ILE A 150 -7.16 4.08 14.65
C ILE A 150 -7.43 2.58 14.87
N GLY A 151 -8.47 2.05 14.24
CA GLY A 151 -8.88 0.66 14.41
C GLY A 151 -7.80 -0.37 14.06
N PRO A 152 -7.19 -0.31 12.86
CA PRO A 152 -6.05 -1.15 12.50
C PRO A 152 -4.87 -1.04 13.45
N LEU A 153 -4.57 0.15 13.99
CA LEU A 153 -3.47 0.33 14.95
C LEU A 153 -3.73 -0.39 16.27
N ILE A 154 -4.95 -0.27 16.81
CA ILE A 154 -5.36 -0.98 18.03
C ILE A 154 -5.31 -2.48 17.77
N LEU A 155 -5.90 -2.95 16.66
CA LEU A 155 -5.92 -4.37 16.32
C LEU A 155 -4.50 -4.94 16.17
N LEU A 156 -3.60 -4.20 15.51
CA LEU A 156 -2.19 -4.58 15.38
C LEU A 156 -1.52 -4.70 16.75
N ALA A 157 -1.76 -3.73 17.65
CA ALA A 157 -1.23 -3.80 19.01
C ALA A 157 -1.73 -5.06 19.75
N LEU A 158 -3.01 -5.41 19.60
CA LEU A 158 -3.59 -6.63 20.18
C LEU A 158 -2.95 -7.91 19.60
N LEU A 159 -2.78 -7.99 18.28
CA LEU A 159 -2.18 -9.15 17.61
C LEU A 159 -0.69 -9.36 18.00
N CYS A 160 0.00 -8.29 18.41
CA CYS A 160 1.40 -8.32 18.86
C CYS A 160 1.61 -8.66 20.35
N GLN A 161 0.56 -8.63 21.18
CA GLN A 161 0.64 -8.92 22.62
C GLN A 161 1.12 -10.34 22.92
N LYS A 162 1.58 -10.65 24.13
CA LYS A 162 1.90 -12.05 24.48
C LYS A 162 0.59 -12.83 24.70
N GLY A 163 0.56 -14.10 24.26
CA GLY A 163 -0.56 -15.01 24.55
C GLY A 163 -0.72 -15.28 26.04
N GLN A 164 -1.91 -15.71 26.46
CA GLN A 164 -2.19 -16.09 27.84
C GLN A 164 -1.41 -17.37 28.20
N PRO A 165 -0.65 -17.38 29.32
CA PRO A 165 0.14 -18.55 29.69
C PRO A 165 -0.70 -19.68 30.29
N GLN A 166 -1.92 -19.39 30.73
CA GLN A 166 -2.91 -20.36 31.17
C GLN A 166 -3.85 -20.79 30.05
N ASP A 167 -4.58 -21.87 30.32
CA ASP A 167 -5.70 -22.30 29.52
C ASP A 167 -6.79 -21.23 29.50
N ASN A 168 -7.48 -21.12 28.38
CA ASN A 168 -8.61 -20.21 28.24
C ASN A 168 -9.76 -20.89 27.50
N GLN A 169 -10.87 -20.17 27.33
CA GLN A 169 -12.08 -20.69 26.68
C GLN A 169 -11.88 -21.15 25.22
N TYR A 170 -10.74 -20.84 24.60
CA TYR A 170 -10.40 -21.21 23.24
C TYR A 170 -9.40 -22.38 23.16
N GLY A 171 -8.97 -22.92 24.30
CA GLY A 171 -8.11 -24.11 24.38
C GLY A 171 -6.91 -23.95 25.32
N GLY A 172 -6.15 -25.04 25.42
CA GLY A 172 -4.99 -25.14 26.30
C GLY A 172 -3.85 -24.16 25.95
N ALA A 173 -3.00 -23.86 26.92
CA ALA A 173 -1.83 -23.01 26.72
C ALA A 173 -0.87 -23.59 25.67
N LEU A 174 -0.41 -22.73 24.75
CA LEU A 174 0.53 -23.14 23.69
C LEU A 174 1.91 -23.43 24.29
N GLN A 175 2.47 -24.61 23.98
CA GLN A 175 3.70 -25.11 24.59
C GLN A 175 4.98 -24.65 23.87
N HIS A 176 4.88 -24.10 22.66
CA HIS A 176 6.01 -23.58 21.86
C HIS A 176 7.16 -24.58 21.67
N ILE A 177 6.85 -25.83 21.33
CA ILE A 177 7.82 -26.93 21.19
C ILE A 177 8.66 -26.75 19.93
N VAL A 178 9.99 -26.88 20.05
CA VAL A 178 10.92 -26.81 18.91
C VAL A 178 10.97 -28.17 18.21
N ILE A 179 10.87 -28.15 16.88
CA ILE A 179 10.97 -29.34 16.04
C ILE A 179 12.43 -29.53 15.62
N ASP A 180 13.08 -30.53 16.20
CA ASP A 180 14.40 -30.98 15.80
C ASP A 180 14.33 -31.90 14.56
N LYS A 181 15.49 -32.29 14.01
CA LYS A 181 15.53 -33.13 12.80
C LYS A 181 14.87 -34.49 13.00
N ARG A 182 14.96 -35.03 14.22
CA ARG A 182 14.35 -36.31 14.59
C ARG A 182 12.84 -36.19 14.58
N LEU A 183 12.28 -35.23 15.30
CA LEU A 183 10.84 -35.01 15.37
C LEU A 183 10.25 -34.59 14.02
N ALA A 184 10.98 -33.79 13.24
CA ALA A 184 10.65 -33.45 11.86
C ALA A 184 10.44 -34.72 11.01
N SER A 185 11.33 -35.71 11.14
CA SER A 185 11.22 -36.98 10.41
C SER A 185 9.98 -37.81 10.83
N ILE A 186 9.65 -37.80 12.13
CA ILE A 186 8.49 -38.54 12.67
C ILE A 186 7.18 -37.89 12.21
N MET A 187 7.09 -36.56 12.30
CA MET A 187 5.89 -35.79 11.95
C MET A 187 5.77 -35.51 10.45
N LYS A 188 6.79 -35.85 9.65
CA LYS A 188 6.88 -35.54 8.21
C LYS A 188 6.75 -34.05 7.89
N VAL A 189 7.32 -33.20 8.75
CA VAL A 189 7.38 -31.74 8.58
C VAL A 189 8.83 -31.29 8.52
N SER A 190 9.07 -30.02 8.19
CA SER A 190 10.42 -29.46 8.19
C SER A 190 10.84 -29.07 9.61
N PRO A 191 12.14 -29.11 9.95
CA PRO A 191 12.61 -28.63 11.25
C PRO A 191 12.30 -27.14 11.44
N THR A 192 12.21 -26.71 12.69
CA THR A 192 11.90 -25.31 13.04
C THR A 192 12.85 -24.34 12.34
N SER A 193 12.30 -23.30 11.70
CA SER A 193 13.10 -22.33 10.97
C SER A 193 14.10 -21.62 11.88
N SER A 194 15.35 -21.49 11.41
CA SER A 194 16.41 -20.75 12.10
C SER A 194 16.11 -19.25 12.19
N SER A 195 16.74 -18.57 13.14
CA SER A 195 16.69 -17.09 13.22
C SER A 195 17.34 -16.43 12.00
N LEU A 196 18.33 -17.07 11.38
CA LEU A 196 18.97 -16.60 10.15
C LEU A 196 17.96 -16.49 9.01
N THR A 197 17.10 -17.50 8.83
CA THR A 197 16.05 -17.50 7.79
C THR A 197 15.13 -16.29 7.94
N THR A 198 14.70 -15.98 9.16
CA THR A 198 13.89 -14.79 9.45
C THR A 198 14.62 -13.50 9.09
N ARG A 199 15.90 -13.38 9.45
CA ARG A 199 16.71 -12.19 9.12
C ARG A 199 16.87 -12.01 7.62
N VAL A 200 17.12 -13.09 6.88
CA VAL A 200 17.23 -13.07 5.42
C VAL A 200 15.92 -12.60 4.79
N LEU A 201 14.77 -13.15 5.21
CA LEU A 201 13.47 -12.74 4.68
C LEU A 201 13.15 -11.26 4.96
N ILE A 202 13.51 -10.76 6.15
CA ILE A 202 13.36 -9.33 6.49
C ILE A 202 14.25 -8.48 5.59
N VAL A 203 15.52 -8.85 5.40
CA VAL A 203 16.45 -8.10 4.54
C VAL A 203 15.98 -8.10 3.08
N VAL A 204 15.45 -9.22 2.59
CA VAL A 204 14.87 -9.30 1.24
C VAL A 204 13.66 -8.38 1.13
N LEU A 205 12.72 -8.44 2.08
CA LEU A 205 11.54 -7.59 2.08
C LEU A 205 11.92 -6.10 2.09
N VAL A 206 12.80 -5.68 3.00
CA VAL A 206 13.26 -4.29 3.11
C VAL A 206 13.98 -3.86 1.84
N SER A 207 14.87 -4.69 1.30
CA SER A 207 15.57 -4.39 0.04
C SER A 207 14.59 -4.15 -1.11
N ILE A 208 13.59 -5.02 -1.29
CA ILE A 208 12.61 -4.85 -2.38
C ILE A 208 11.78 -3.59 -2.15
N VAL A 209 11.29 -3.34 -0.93
CA VAL A 209 10.51 -2.14 -0.60
C VAL A 209 11.33 -0.87 -0.84
N CYS A 210 12.61 -0.84 -0.46
CA CYS A 210 13.50 0.29 -0.70
C CYS A 210 13.72 0.52 -2.20
N ILE A 211 13.96 -0.54 -2.98
CA ILE A 211 14.13 -0.43 -4.44
C ILE A 211 12.85 0.08 -5.09
N PHE A 212 11.69 -0.43 -4.69
CA PHE A 212 10.40 -0.02 -5.23
C PHE A 212 10.05 1.43 -4.84
N GLY A 213 10.27 1.79 -3.57
CA GLY A 213 10.09 3.16 -3.08
C GLY A 213 11.02 4.16 -3.76
N PHE A 214 12.27 3.79 -4.03
CA PHE A 214 13.21 4.61 -4.80
C PHE A 214 12.78 4.72 -6.27
N SER A 215 12.33 3.62 -6.88
CA SER A 215 11.87 3.59 -8.27
C SER A 215 10.64 4.47 -8.51
N LEU A 216 9.68 4.47 -7.57
CA LEU A 216 8.53 5.37 -7.59
C LEU A 216 8.93 6.84 -7.51
N ARG A 217 10.01 7.16 -6.79
CA ARG A 217 10.57 8.52 -6.72
C ARG A 217 11.27 8.93 -8.02
N THR A 218 11.91 8.01 -8.71
CA THR A 218 12.59 8.28 -9.99
C THR A 218 11.66 8.25 -11.22
N MET A 219 10.41 7.79 -11.05
CA MET A 219 9.37 7.84 -12.08
C MET A 219 8.45 9.06 -11.98
N GLY A 220 8.63 9.91 -10.96
CA GLY A 220 8.03 11.24 -10.92
C GLY A 220 8.97 12.26 -11.57
N PRO A 221 8.47 13.28 -12.29
CA PRO A 221 9.30 14.40 -12.74
C PRO A 221 10.06 14.98 -11.54
N GLU A 222 11.32 15.40 -11.75
CA GLU A 222 12.29 15.79 -10.71
C GLU A 222 11.81 16.91 -9.75
N ASN A 223 10.64 17.47 -10.02
CA ASN A 223 10.04 18.64 -9.40
C ASN A 223 8.92 18.29 -8.41
N GLU A 224 8.40 17.05 -8.36
CA GLU A 224 7.21 16.73 -7.56
C GLU A 224 7.50 15.75 -6.39
N VAL A 225 7.23 16.20 -5.17
CA VAL A 225 7.59 15.52 -3.91
C VAL A 225 6.51 14.54 -3.41
N PHE A 226 5.37 14.41 -4.09
CA PHE A 226 4.25 13.54 -3.67
C PHE A 226 3.54 12.90 -4.88
N PRO A 227 2.78 11.78 -4.72
CA PRO A 227 2.20 11.02 -5.81
C PRO A 227 0.94 11.73 -6.33
N SER A 228 1.14 12.88 -6.97
CA SER A 228 0.13 13.68 -7.66
C SER A 228 -0.43 12.92 -8.87
N GLY A 229 0.40 12.13 -9.57
CA GLY A 229 0.05 11.48 -10.83
C GLY A 229 -1.23 10.64 -10.85
N TRP A 230 -1.55 9.87 -9.80
CA TRP A 230 -2.78 9.05 -9.83
C TRP A 230 -4.05 9.86 -9.51
N PHE A 231 -3.98 10.80 -8.57
CA PHE A 231 -5.11 11.67 -8.21
C PHE A 231 -5.39 12.69 -9.33
N THR A 232 -4.34 13.24 -9.94
CA THR A 232 -4.46 14.13 -11.09
C THR A 232 -5.08 13.39 -12.27
N ASN A 233 -4.55 12.21 -12.63
CA ASN A 233 -5.08 11.39 -13.72
C ASN A 233 -6.52 10.92 -13.48
N ALA A 234 -6.93 10.67 -12.23
CA ALA A 234 -8.31 10.28 -11.91
C ALA A 234 -9.33 11.41 -12.15
N ILE A 235 -8.91 12.68 -12.00
CA ILE A 235 -9.81 13.85 -12.11
C ILE A 235 -9.80 14.39 -13.54
N VAL A 236 -8.60 14.62 -14.09
CA VAL A 236 -8.40 15.30 -15.39
C VAL A 236 -7.99 14.35 -16.52
N GLY A 237 -7.57 13.12 -16.24
CA GLY A 237 -7.14 12.14 -17.25
C GLY A 237 -5.64 12.15 -17.49
N GLU A 238 -5.10 11.02 -17.95
CA GLU A 238 -3.67 10.81 -18.19
C GLU A 238 -3.07 11.83 -19.18
N GLY A 239 -1.88 12.35 -18.87
CA GLY A 239 -1.17 13.33 -19.72
C GLY A 239 -1.75 14.75 -19.74
N SER A 240 -2.85 14.99 -19.03
CA SER A 240 -3.53 16.30 -19.03
C SER A 240 -2.72 17.40 -18.37
N GLU A 241 -2.01 17.08 -17.29
CA GLU A 241 -1.16 18.04 -16.59
C GLU A 241 0.02 18.49 -17.46
N GLU A 242 0.69 17.55 -18.13
CA GLU A 242 1.81 17.84 -19.04
C GLU A 242 1.35 18.71 -20.22
N ALA A 243 0.21 18.38 -20.83
CA ALA A 243 -0.37 19.16 -21.92
C ALA A 243 -0.77 20.57 -21.48
N ALA A 244 -1.33 20.71 -20.27
CA ALA A 244 -1.67 22.01 -19.71
C ALA A 244 -0.41 22.84 -19.40
N ARG A 245 0.61 22.22 -18.79
CA ARG A 245 1.91 22.84 -18.49
C ARG A 245 2.59 23.34 -19.76
N ALA A 246 2.61 22.54 -20.82
CA ALA A 246 3.14 22.91 -22.13
C ALA A 246 2.38 24.08 -22.77
N SER A 247 1.07 24.17 -22.57
CA SER A 247 0.25 25.29 -23.05
C SER A 247 0.63 26.61 -22.36
N VAL A 248 0.84 26.59 -21.04
CA VAL A 248 1.30 27.77 -20.29
C VAL A 248 2.71 28.18 -20.72
N GLN A 249 3.65 27.24 -20.83
CA GLN A 249 5.01 27.52 -21.27
C GLN A 249 5.04 28.10 -22.68
N GLY A 250 4.32 27.49 -23.62
CA GLY A 250 4.19 27.97 -25.00
C GLY A 250 3.61 29.38 -25.11
N TYR A 251 2.66 29.73 -24.23
CA TYR A 251 2.13 31.09 -24.13
C TYR A 251 3.22 32.10 -23.73
N PHE A 252 3.95 31.85 -22.63
CA PHE A 252 4.99 32.79 -22.16
C PHE A 252 6.16 32.88 -23.14
N ASP A 253 6.54 31.78 -23.79
CA ASP A 253 7.58 31.78 -24.83
C ASP A 253 7.15 32.62 -26.03
N ALA A 254 5.91 32.50 -26.49
CA ALA A 254 5.39 33.29 -27.59
C ALA A 254 5.30 34.79 -27.24
N VAL A 255 4.85 35.13 -26.02
CA VAL A 255 4.81 36.52 -25.54
C VAL A 255 6.23 37.11 -25.45
N ASN A 256 7.18 36.37 -24.88
CA ASN A 256 8.57 36.83 -24.73
C ASN A 256 9.29 36.99 -26.09
N ASN A 257 8.94 36.17 -27.08
CA ASN A 257 9.44 36.27 -28.45
C ASN A 257 8.69 37.29 -29.32
N LYS A 258 7.72 38.03 -28.74
CA LYS A 258 6.86 39.00 -29.44
C LYS A 258 6.00 38.40 -30.56
N ASP A 259 5.77 37.09 -30.54
CA ASP A 259 4.84 36.39 -31.42
C ASP A 259 3.44 36.38 -30.78
N TYR A 260 2.78 37.53 -30.87
CA TYR A 260 1.50 37.74 -30.19
C TYR A 260 0.36 36.94 -30.81
N ASP A 261 0.41 36.64 -32.11
CA ASP A 261 -0.62 35.82 -32.74
C ASP A 261 -0.53 34.37 -32.28
N LYS A 262 0.69 33.82 -32.17
CA LYS A 262 0.90 32.50 -31.58
C LYS A 262 0.52 32.46 -30.10
N ALA A 263 0.90 33.46 -29.31
CA ALA A 263 0.53 33.55 -27.89
C ALA A 263 -1.00 33.53 -27.70
N PHE A 264 -1.73 34.25 -28.53
CA PHE A 264 -3.18 34.34 -28.42
C PHE A 264 -3.93 33.04 -28.79
N THR A 265 -3.25 32.08 -29.46
CA THR A 265 -3.82 30.74 -29.70
C THR A 265 -3.93 29.88 -28.44
N TYR A 266 -3.15 30.19 -27.40
CA TYR A 266 -3.21 29.48 -26.12
C TYR A 266 -4.32 30.01 -25.20
N VAL A 267 -4.93 31.16 -25.51
CA VAL A 267 -6.05 31.73 -24.75
C VAL A 267 -7.38 31.10 -25.19
N MET A 268 -8.33 30.94 -24.26
CA MET A 268 -9.64 30.31 -24.53
C MET A 268 -10.39 30.92 -25.72
N ASN A 269 -11.22 30.11 -26.39
CA ASN A 269 -11.86 30.51 -27.65
C ASN A 269 -12.84 31.69 -27.48
N ARG A 270 -13.54 31.78 -26.35
CA ARG A 270 -14.49 32.88 -26.08
C ARG A 270 -13.80 34.25 -26.07
N VAL A 271 -12.65 34.34 -25.40
CA VAL A 271 -11.82 35.56 -25.35
C VAL A 271 -11.21 35.82 -26.73
N ARG A 272 -10.84 34.76 -27.47
CA ARG A 272 -10.30 34.88 -28.83
C ARG A 272 -11.30 35.45 -29.83
N ALA A 273 -12.57 35.10 -29.69
CA ALA A 273 -13.65 35.53 -30.55
C ALA A 273 -14.02 37.02 -30.35
N ASN A 274 -13.55 37.67 -29.28
CA ASN A 274 -13.82 39.07 -28.99
C ASN A 274 -12.68 39.98 -29.50
N PRO A 275 -12.86 40.72 -30.61
CA PRO A 275 -11.80 41.55 -31.19
C PRO A 275 -11.36 42.70 -30.27
N VAL A 276 -12.26 43.19 -29.40
CA VAL A 276 -11.95 44.27 -28.44
C VAL A 276 -11.01 43.77 -27.35
N GLU A 277 -11.22 42.56 -26.85
CA GLU A 277 -10.35 41.95 -25.84
C GLU A 277 -8.99 41.60 -26.42
N LYS A 278 -8.93 41.08 -27.66
CA LYS A 278 -7.66 40.85 -28.37
C LYS A 278 -6.85 42.14 -28.47
N GLN A 279 -7.47 43.25 -28.85
CA GLN A 279 -6.79 44.54 -28.98
C GLN A 279 -6.30 45.07 -27.62
N LYS A 280 -7.12 45.02 -26.57
CA LYS A 280 -6.72 45.43 -25.21
C LYS A 280 -5.56 44.60 -24.68
N TRP A 281 -5.61 43.29 -24.88
CA TRP A 281 -4.53 42.38 -24.50
C TRP A 281 -3.24 42.66 -25.27
N LEU A 282 -3.33 42.89 -26.59
CA LEU A 282 -2.17 43.20 -27.43
C LEU A 282 -1.45 44.47 -26.96
N ILE A 283 -2.20 45.54 -26.68
CA ILE A 283 -1.64 46.80 -26.18
C ILE A 283 -0.93 46.58 -24.83
N ALA A 284 -1.54 45.82 -23.92
CA ALA A 284 -0.94 45.51 -22.63
C ALA A 284 0.35 44.68 -22.75
N MET A 285 0.39 43.70 -23.66
CA MET A 285 1.56 42.84 -23.88
C MET A 285 2.70 43.54 -24.62
N GLN A 286 2.39 44.49 -25.51
CA GLN A 286 3.40 45.31 -26.19
C GLN A 286 4.10 46.30 -25.24
N GLN A 287 3.41 46.75 -24.20
CA GLN A 287 3.96 47.62 -23.16
C GLN A 287 4.61 46.84 -22.00
N GLY A 288 4.44 45.51 -21.98
CA GLY A 288 4.93 44.63 -20.93
C GLY A 288 6.44 44.36 -20.99
N THR A 289 7.04 44.14 -19.82
CA THR A 289 8.41 43.66 -19.69
C THR A 289 8.47 42.14 -19.86
N LYS A 290 9.64 41.61 -20.23
CA LYS A 290 9.86 40.16 -20.32
C LYS A 290 9.53 39.47 -18.99
N VAL A 291 8.80 38.37 -19.05
CA VAL A 291 8.41 37.56 -17.88
C VAL A 291 9.06 36.19 -17.98
N ASP A 292 9.95 35.87 -17.05
CA ASP A 292 10.56 34.56 -16.92
C ASP A 292 9.78 33.74 -15.88
N MET A 293 9.40 32.52 -16.22
CA MET A 293 8.69 31.61 -15.31
C MET A 293 9.69 30.74 -14.56
N VAL A 294 9.67 30.78 -13.23
CA VAL A 294 10.63 30.07 -12.38
C VAL A 294 10.10 28.71 -11.98
N THR A 295 8.86 28.66 -11.49
CA THR A 295 8.16 27.44 -11.09
C THR A 295 6.71 27.45 -11.59
N LEU A 296 6.15 26.26 -11.79
CA LEU A 296 4.78 26.06 -12.24
C LEU A 296 4.22 24.77 -11.63
N ASP A 297 3.59 24.93 -10.47
CA ASP A 297 3.11 23.83 -9.64
C ASP A 297 1.58 23.76 -9.67
N VAL A 298 1.01 22.55 -9.59
CA VAL A 298 -0.45 22.39 -9.59
C VAL A 298 -1.02 22.87 -8.25
N ALA A 299 -1.86 23.91 -8.31
CA ALA A 299 -2.52 24.47 -7.13
C ALA A 299 -3.89 23.84 -6.86
N ARG A 300 -4.65 23.58 -7.93
CA ARG A 300 -6.01 23.01 -7.83
C ARG A 300 -6.41 22.28 -9.11
N LEU A 301 -7.17 21.21 -8.92
CA LEU A 301 -7.84 20.47 -9.98
C LEU A 301 -9.35 20.52 -9.75
N SER A 302 -10.12 20.82 -10.79
CA SER A 302 -11.57 20.95 -10.70
C SER A 302 -12.23 20.51 -12.01
N ARG A 303 -13.55 20.27 -11.95
CA ARG A 303 -14.40 20.12 -13.13
C ARG A 303 -15.43 21.25 -13.12
N SER A 304 -15.37 22.11 -14.12
CA SER A 304 -16.35 23.19 -14.30
C SER A 304 -17.36 22.74 -15.36
N GLY A 305 -18.52 22.24 -14.90
CA GLY A 305 -19.50 21.60 -15.78
C GLY A 305 -18.96 20.31 -16.42
N SER A 306 -18.95 20.25 -17.76
CA SER A 306 -18.36 19.14 -18.53
C SER A 306 -16.88 19.30 -18.84
N LEU A 307 -16.28 20.45 -18.49
CA LEU A 307 -14.91 20.80 -18.86
C LEU A 307 -13.95 20.57 -17.69
N LYS A 308 -12.74 20.14 -18.01
CA LYS A 308 -11.69 19.88 -17.03
C LYS A 308 -10.91 21.17 -16.80
N ARG A 309 -10.67 21.53 -15.54
CA ARG A 309 -9.96 22.76 -15.15
C ARG A 309 -8.73 22.42 -14.30
N ILE A 310 -7.60 23.03 -14.65
CA ILE A 310 -6.34 22.96 -13.89
C ILE A 310 -5.92 24.39 -13.55
N VAL A 311 -5.63 24.64 -12.27
CA VAL A 311 -5.06 25.91 -11.81
C VAL A 311 -3.63 25.67 -11.38
N PHE A 312 -2.70 26.37 -12.01
CA PHE A 312 -1.30 26.37 -11.60
C PHE A 312 -0.99 27.57 -10.71
N GLU A 313 -0.11 27.36 -9.74
CA GLU A 313 0.61 28.40 -9.02
C GLU A 313 1.94 28.64 -9.74
N ALA A 314 2.12 29.85 -10.27
CA ALA A 314 3.28 30.25 -11.03
C ALA A 314 4.06 31.32 -10.28
N ASP A 315 5.33 31.06 -9.98
CA ASP A 315 6.28 32.09 -9.57
C ASP A 315 6.97 32.65 -10.80
N LEU A 316 6.69 33.92 -11.10
CA LEU A 316 7.19 34.64 -12.27
C LEU A 316 8.19 35.70 -11.82
N GLN A 317 9.16 36.00 -12.67
CA GLN A 317 10.13 37.09 -12.49
C GLN A 317 10.06 38.02 -13.70
N THR A 318 9.95 39.32 -13.46
CA THR A 318 10.02 40.31 -14.54
C THR A 318 11.43 40.84 -14.66
N THR A 319 11.97 40.85 -15.88
CA THR A 319 13.28 41.44 -16.17
C THR A 319 13.10 42.79 -16.86
N LYS A 320 13.44 43.89 -16.17
CA LYS A 320 13.55 45.22 -16.78
C LYS A 320 14.94 45.39 -17.37
N VAL A 321 15.02 45.71 -18.65
CA VAL A 321 16.31 46.02 -19.31
C VAL A 321 16.49 47.54 -19.29
N GLY A 322 17.27 48.04 -18.34
CA GLY A 322 17.70 49.43 -18.24
C GLY A 322 19.05 49.51 -17.51
N GLU A 323 20.03 50.14 -18.17
CA GLU A 323 21.38 50.47 -17.67
C GLU A 323 21.99 49.52 -16.63
N GLY A 324 22.36 48.31 -17.06
CA GLY A 324 23.40 47.50 -16.40
C GLY A 324 23.01 46.66 -15.18
N MET A 325 21.76 46.71 -14.70
CA MET A 325 21.29 45.79 -13.65
C MET A 325 19.91 45.19 -13.98
N VAL A 326 19.83 43.86 -13.96
CA VAL A 326 18.58 43.10 -14.06
C VAL A 326 17.90 43.13 -12.68
N GLU A 327 16.96 44.05 -12.48
CA GLU A 327 16.07 43.98 -11.32
C GLU A 327 15.00 42.92 -11.56
N ALA A 328 15.23 41.71 -11.02
CA ALA A 328 14.25 40.63 -11.02
C ALA A 328 13.25 40.85 -9.86
N LYS A 329 12.01 41.21 -10.20
CA LYS A 329 10.92 41.30 -9.20
C LYS A 329 10.12 40.01 -9.20
N PRO A 330 10.10 39.23 -8.09
CA PRO A 330 9.28 38.03 -8.00
C PRO A 330 7.79 38.40 -7.90
N MET A 331 6.95 37.68 -8.63
CA MET A 331 5.50 37.81 -8.59
C MET A 331 4.84 36.43 -8.65
N LYS A 332 4.01 36.13 -7.65
CA LYS A 332 3.18 34.93 -7.64
C LYS A 332 1.85 35.18 -8.36
N ARG A 333 1.46 34.26 -9.23
CA ARG A 333 0.18 34.31 -9.98
C ARG A 333 -0.45 32.93 -10.06
N TYR A 334 -1.77 32.91 -10.12
CA TYR A 334 -2.54 31.70 -10.40
C TYR A 334 -3.01 31.72 -11.84
N ILE A 335 -2.75 30.64 -12.57
CA ILE A 335 -3.08 30.52 -14.00
C ILE A 335 -4.13 29.42 -14.13
N SER A 336 -5.35 29.79 -14.52
CA SER A 336 -6.41 28.81 -14.76
C SER A 336 -6.41 28.38 -16.22
N LEU A 337 -6.53 27.08 -16.45
CA LEU A 337 -6.66 26.48 -17.77
C LEU A 337 -7.87 25.57 -17.82
N ILE A 338 -8.52 25.54 -18.98
CA ILE A 338 -9.65 24.69 -19.30
C ILE A 338 -9.34 23.88 -20.55
N GLU A 339 -9.74 22.61 -20.56
CA GLU A 339 -9.67 21.75 -21.74
C GLU A 339 -10.90 21.97 -22.64
N GLU A 340 -10.68 22.51 -23.85
CA GLU A 340 -11.70 22.61 -24.89
C GLU A 340 -11.28 21.77 -26.11
N ASN A 341 -12.14 20.87 -26.59
CA ASN A 341 -11.89 20.05 -27.78
C ASN A 341 -10.55 19.27 -27.77
N GLY A 342 -10.09 18.84 -26.58
CA GLY A 342 -8.84 18.10 -26.40
C GLY A 342 -7.57 18.96 -26.37
N ALA A 343 -7.70 20.29 -26.32
CA ALA A 343 -6.59 21.22 -26.14
C ALA A 343 -6.78 22.07 -24.86
N TRP A 344 -5.68 22.32 -24.16
CA TRP A 344 -5.69 23.13 -22.93
C TRP A 344 -5.51 24.60 -23.29
N HIS A 345 -6.44 25.44 -22.84
CA HIS A 345 -6.43 26.87 -23.08
C HIS A 345 -6.45 27.65 -21.77
N ILE A 346 -5.71 28.76 -21.74
CA ILE A 346 -5.67 29.68 -20.61
C ILE A 346 -7.00 30.41 -20.51
N GLU A 347 -7.64 30.24 -19.37
CA GLU A 347 -8.87 30.94 -19.00
C GLU A 347 -8.55 32.34 -18.46
N GLY A 348 -7.55 32.43 -17.58
CA GLY A 348 -7.22 33.71 -16.96
C GLY A 348 -6.04 33.66 -16.00
N PHE A 349 -5.56 34.85 -15.65
CA PHE A 349 -4.48 35.08 -14.69
C PHE A 349 -5.02 35.79 -13.45
N TYR A 350 -4.83 35.20 -12.29
CA TYR A 350 -5.37 35.66 -11.02
C TYR A 350 -4.26 35.99 -10.03
N LYS A 351 -4.51 36.97 -9.14
CA LYS A 351 -3.60 37.29 -8.02
C LYS A 351 -3.80 36.36 -6.83
N HIS A 352 -4.98 35.79 -6.70
CA HIS A 352 -5.38 34.84 -5.67
C HIS A 352 -5.97 33.61 -6.33
N LEU A 353 -6.04 32.50 -5.60
CA LEU A 353 -6.61 31.27 -6.11
C LEU A 353 -8.09 31.52 -6.49
N PRO A 354 -8.50 31.32 -7.75
CA PRO A 354 -9.87 31.58 -8.19
C PRO A 354 -10.85 30.57 -7.57
N ASP A 355 -12.03 31.05 -7.18
CA ASP A 355 -13.15 30.21 -6.75
C ASP A 355 -13.84 29.59 -7.98
N ASP A 356 -14.49 28.43 -7.81
CA ASP A 356 -15.09 27.70 -8.94
C ASP A 356 -16.22 28.46 -9.64
N ASP A 357 -16.82 29.46 -8.97
CA ASP A 357 -18.03 30.20 -9.38
C ASP A 357 -17.79 31.57 -10.03
N ASN A 358 -16.53 32.01 -10.22
CA ASN A 358 -16.21 33.33 -10.79
C ASN A 358 -15.77 33.30 -12.26
#